data_AF-X6FE69-F1
#
_entry.id   AF-X6FE69-F1
#
_cell.length_a   1.000
_cell.length_b   1.000
_cell.length_c   1.000
_cell.angle_alpha   90.00
_cell.angle_beta   90.00
_cell.angle_gamma   90.00
#
_symmetry.space_group_name_H-M   'P 1'
#
loop_
_entity.id
_entity.type
_entity.pdbx_description
1 polymer ?
#
loop_
_entity_poly.entity_id
_entity_poly.type
_entity_poly.pdbx_seq_one_letter_code
_entity_poly.pdbx_strand_id
1 'polypeptide(L)'
;MPKFRFEFIEGMSQPAIFADMADRDEAIKEAKRAAKEAMLDGIIDGADPTSWVTKVYDEAGYLVVTLGFQDLVAAPEDSQRLKEADEPGVMRSG
;
A
#
# COMPACT_ATOMS: atom_id res chain seq x y z
N MET A 1 -5.05 20.85 -2.03
CA MET A 1 -4.54 19.50 -2.29
C MET A 1 -4.80 18.70 -1.04
N PRO A 2 -5.53 17.57 -1.11
CA PRO A 2 -5.76 16.71 0.05
C PRO A 2 -4.45 16.18 0.63
N LYS A 3 -4.41 16.05 1.94
CA LYS A 3 -3.28 15.51 2.68
C LYS A 3 -3.43 14.00 2.86
N PHE A 4 -2.37 13.26 2.56
CA PHE A 4 -2.33 11.80 2.76
C PHE A 4 -1.24 11.43 3.75
N ARG A 5 -1.49 10.35 4.48
CA ARG A 5 -0.57 9.78 5.46
C ARG A 5 -0.12 8.40 4.99
N PHE A 6 1.18 8.21 4.86
CA PHE A 6 1.84 7.00 4.40
C PHE A 6 2.52 6.35 5.60
N GLU A 7 2.20 5.09 5.88
CA GLU A 7 2.86 4.29 6.90
C GLU A 7 3.62 3.14 6.21
N PHE A 8 4.94 3.14 6.34
CA PHE A 8 5.82 2.08 5.84
C PHE A 8 6.15 1.14 7.00
N ILE A 9 5.43 0.01 7.05
CA ILE A 9 5.57 -0.97 8.12
C ILE A 9 6.61 -1.98 7.67
N GLU A 10 7.87 -1.62 7.89
CA GLU A 10 8.97 -2.58 8.01
C GLU A 10 8.96 -3.15 9.43
N GLY A 11 9.62 -4.28 9.69
CA GLY A 11 9.60 -4.97 11.00
C GLY A 11 9.98 -4.14 12.25
N MET A 12 10.28 -2.84 12.11
CA MET A 12 10.36 -1.85 13.17
C MET A 12 9.68 -0.53 12.76
N SER A 13 8.96 0.09 13.70
CA SER A 13 8.14 1.29 13.50
C SER A 13 8.88 2.47 12.87
N GLN A 14 8.73 2.67 11.56
CA GLN A 14 9.09 3.92 10.91
C GLN A 14 8.00 4.99 11.13
N PRO A 15 8.38 6.27 11.23
CA PRO A 15 7.40 7.36 11.35
C PRO A 15 6.56 7.49 10.09
N ALA A 16 5.29 7.86 10.26
CA ALA A 16 4.41 8.13 9.13
C ALA A 16 4.87 9.38 8.36
N ILE A 17 4.82 9.31 7.04
CA ILE A 17 5.11 10.43 6.14
C ILE A 17 3.78 11.08 5.74
N PHE A 18 3.73 12.40 5.75
CA PHE A 18 2.56 13.15 5.29
C PHE A 18 2.90 13.92 4.01
N ALA A 19 2.06 13.82 3.00
CA ALA A 19 2.26 14.51 1.73
C ALA A 19 0.94 15.04 1.15
N ASP A 20 1.00 16.21 0.52
CA ASP A 20 -0.12 16.78 -0.22
C ASP A 20 -0.13 16.21 -1.64
N MET A 21 -1.27 15.69 -2.07
CA MET A 21 -1.47 15.12 -3.41
C MET A 21 -2.68 15.76 -4.07
N ALA A 22 -2.79 15.68 -5.39
CA ALA A 22 -3.97 16.17 -6.11
C ALA A 22 -5.21 15.32 -5.81
N ASP A 23 -5.04 13.99 -5.80
CA ASP A 23 -6.12 13.03 -5.57
C ASP A 23 -5.63 11.68 -5.01
N ARG A 24 -6.59 10.77 -4.85
CA ARG A 24 -6.37 9.41 -4.34
C ARG A 24 -5.48 8.57 -5.27
N ASP A 25 -5.65 8.69 -6.58
CA ASP A 25 -4.93 7.86 -7.55
C ASP A 25 -3.47 8.28 -7.62
N GLU A 26 -3.19 9.58 -7.53
CA GLU A 26 -1.83 10.11 -7.38
C GLU A 26 -1.19 9.61 -6.07
N ALA A 27 -1.91 9.68 -4.95
CA ALA A 27 -1.41 9.18 -3.67
C ALA A 27 -1.05 7.69 -3.71
N ILE A 28 -1.84 6.85 -4.41
CA ILE A 28 -1.56 5.42 -4.58
C ILE A 28 -0.33 5.21 -5.47
N LYS A 29 -0.20 5.96 -6.57
CA LYS A 29 0.99 5.87 -7.46
C LYS A 29 2.26 6.24 -6.71
N GLU A 30 2.20 7.32 -5.93
CA GLU A 30 3.34 7.76 -5.14
C GLU A 30 3.67 6.75 -4.03
N ALA A 31 2.66 6.20 -3.34
CA ALA A 31 2.88 5.16 -2.35
C ALA A 31 3.58 3.94 -2.94
N LYS A 32 3.14 3.51 -4.13
CA LYS A 32 3.74 2.36 -4.83
C LYS A 32 5.18 2.65 -5.25
N ARG A 33 5.47 3.88 -5.72
CA ARG A 33 6.81 4.33 -6.08
C ARG A 33 7.75 4.32 -4.86
N ALA A 34 7.37 5.01 -3.80
CA ALA A 34 8.15 5.13 -2.57
C ALA A 34 8.36 3.78 -1.89
N ALA A 35 7.31 2.95 -1.80
CA ALA A 35 7.40 1.62 -1.22
C ALA A 35 8.34 0.71 -2.03
N LYS A 36 8.37 0.85 -3.35
CA LYS A 36 9.30 0.09 -4.21
C LYS A 36 10.75 0.53 -4.03
N GLU A 37 11.00 1.83 -3.90
CA GLU A 37 12.34 2.37 -3.64
C GLU A 37 12.86 1.89 -2.28
N ALA A 38 12.08 2.09 -1.21
CA ALA A 38 12.39 1.57 0.12
C ALA A 38 12.60 0.05 0.10
N MET A 39 11.79 -0.66 -0.69
CA MET A 39 11.91 -2.11 -0.79
C MET A 39 13.26 -2.55 -1.38
N LEU A 40 13.70 -1.89 -2.45
CA LEU A 40 14.97 -2.20 -3.10
C LEU A 40 16.15 -1.89 -2.19
N ASP A 41 16.10 -0.78 -1.46
CA ASP A 41 17.15 -0.38 -0.52
C ASP A 41 17.28 -1.40 0.61
N GLY A 42 16.17 -1.80 1.24
CA GLY A 42 16.26 -2.79 2.32
C GLY A 42 16.60 -4.21 1.83
N ILE A 43 16.29 -4.59 0.58
CA ILE A 43 16.81 -5.84 -0.02
C ILE A 43 18.34 -5.79 -0.13
N ILE A 44 18.92 -4.65 -0.52
CA ILE A 44 20.38 -4.45 -0.57
C ILE A 44 20.99 -4.61 0.84
N ASP A 45 20.30 -4.14 1.86
CA ASP A 45 20.70 -4.25 3.27
C ASP A 45 20.39 -5.63 3.91
N GLY A 46 19.82 -6.57 3.15
CA GLY A 46 19.55 -7.95 3.58
C GLY A 46 18.25 -8.14 4.37
N ALA A 47 17.32 -7.19 4.31
CA ALA A 47 16.00 -7.31 4.93
C ALA A 47 15.05 -8.21 4.09
N ASP A 48 14.05 -8.80 4.75
CA ASP A 48 13.00 -9.61 4.11
C ASP A 48 11.80 -8.72 3.71
N PRO A 49 11.61 -8.45 2.40
CA PRO A 49 10.57 -7.56 1.92
C PRO A 49 9.17 -8.19 1.94
N THR A 50 9.06 -9.51 2.14
CA THR A 50 7.78 -10.22 2.07
C THR A 50 6.85 -9.87 3.24
N SER A 51 7.43 -9.38 4.33
CA SER A 51 6.71 -8.94 5.53
C SER A 51 6.26 -7.48 5.48
N TRP A 52 6.70 -6.72 4.47
CA TRP A 52 6.49 -5.27 4.43
C TRP A 52 5.11 -4.90 3.91
N VAL A 53 4.55 -3.88 4.56
CA VAL A 53 3.23 -3.35 4.23
C VAL A 53 3.28 -1.84 4.22
N THR A 54 2.84 -1.22 3.13
CA THR A 54 2.59 0.22 3.06
C THR A 54 1.10 0.50 3.17
N LYS A 55 0.71 1.37 4.10
CA LYS A 55 -0.69 1.82 4.24
C LYS A 55 -0.78 3.29 3.90
N VAL A 56 -1.81 3.65 3.13
CA VAL A 56 -2.12 5.05 2.81
C VAL A 56 -3.44 5.39 3.46
N TYR A 57 -3.49 6.53 4.13
CA TYR A 57 -4.70 7.08 4.73
C TYR A 57 -4.99 8.45 4.14
N ASP A 58 -6.27 8.79 3.98
CA ASP A 58 -6.69 10.15 3.63
C ASP A 58 -6.61 11.09 4.85
N GLU A 59 -6.96 12.36 4.61
CA GLU A 59 -6.93 13.42 5.63
C GLU A 59 -7.87 13.15 6.81
N ALA A 60 -8.99 12.46 6.57
CA ALA A 60 -9.94 12.07 7.61
C ALA A 60 -9.50 10.80 8.37
N GLY A 61 -8.39 10.18 7.95
CA GLY A 61 -7.84 8.98 8.57
C GLY A 61 -8.42 7.68 8.04
N TYR A 62 -9.19 7.70 6.94
CA TYR A 62 -9.70 6.47 6.32
C TYR A 62 -8.60 5.78 5.51
N LEU A 63 -8.54 4.45 5.61
CA LEU A 63 -7.61 3.64 4.85
C LEU A 63 -7.96 3.69 3.36
N VAL A 64 -7.02 4.17 2.56
CA VAL A 64 -7.12 4.33 1.11
C VAL A 64 -6.65 3.07 0.38
N VAL A 65 -5.49 2.53 0.76
CA VAL A 65 -4.91 1.31 0.18
C VAL A 65 -3.94 0.67 1.15
N THR A 66 -3.79 -0.65 1.04
CA THR A 66 -2.70 -1.42 1.63
C THR A 66 -1.91 -2.04 0.48
N LEU A 67 -0.59 -1.83 0.45
CA LEU A 67 0.31 -2.37 -0.55
C LEU A 67 1.26 -3.35 0.14
N GLY A 68 1.25 -4.61 -0.29
CA GLY A 68 2.23 -5.62 0.12
C GLY A 68 3.24 -5.90 -0.99
N PHE A 69 4.18 -6.81 -0.73
CA PHE A 69 5.20 -7.23 -1.69
C PHE A 69 4.64 -7.56 -3.09
N GLN A 70 3.53 -8.31 -3.15
CA GLN A 70 2.90 -8.71 -4.41
C GLN A 70 2.45 -7.48 -5.23
N ASP A 71 1.90 -6.45 -4.59
CA ASP A 71 1.47 -5.23 -5.26
C ASP A 71 2.66 -4.45 -5.85
N LEU A 72 3.84 -4.55 -5.24
CA LEU A 72 5.06 -3.86 -5.66
C LEU A 72 5.78 -4.56 -6.81
N VAL A 73 5.70 -5.90 -6.86
CA VAL A 73 6.33 -6.71 -7.92
C VAL A 73 5.40 -7.02 -9.09
N ALA A 74 4.08 -6.93 -8.89
CA ALA A 74 3.08 -7.16 -9.94
C ALA A 74 3.26 -6.18 -11.12
N ALA A 75 3.18 -6.73 -12.33
CA ALA A 75 3.13 -5.94 -13.55
C ALA A 75 1.86 -5.06 -13.55
N PRO A 76 1.86 -3.94 -14.30
CA PRO A 76 0.72 -3.00 -14.33
C PRO A 76 -0.64 -3.64 -14.60
N GLU A 77 -0.67 -4.78 -15.30
CA GLU A 77 -1.90 -5.47 -15.69
C GLU A 77 -2.52 -6.34 -14.57
N ASP A 78 -1.72 -6.79 -13.59
CA ASP A 78 -2.19 -7.68 -12.52
C ASP A 78 -2.89 -6.94 -11.36
N SER A 79 -2.65 -5.63 -11.23
CA SER A 79 -3.19 -4.81 -10.12
C SER A 79 -4.71 -4.57 -10.23
N GLN A 80 -5.31 -4.78 -11.41
CA GLN A 80 -6.76 -4.69 -11.60
C GLN A 80 -7.50 -5.95 -11.14
N ARG A 81 -6.82 -7.11 -11.10
CA ARG A 81 -7.45 -8.40 -10.77
C ARG A 81 -7.58 -8.67 -9.26
N LEU A 82 -6.74 -8.04 -8.44
CA LEU A 82 -6.74 -8.22 -6.98
C LEU A 82 -7.85 -7.44 -6.25
N LYS A 83 -8.53 -6.48 -6.91
CA LYS A 83 -9.66 -5.74 -6.32
C LYS A 83 -10.99 -6.51 -6.33
N GLU A 84 -11.04 -7.66 -7.00
CA GLU A 84 -12.26 -8.50 -7.13
C GLU A 84 -12.18 -9.79 -6.30
N ALA A 85 -11.34 -9.86 -5.26
CA ALA A 85 -11.44 -10.94 -4.28
C ALA A 85 -12.64 -10.71 -3.35
N ASP A 86 -13.81 -11.04 -3.89
CA ASP A 86 -15.10 -11.26 -3.25
C ASP A 86 -14.97 -11.81 -1.82
N GLU A 87 -15.63 -11.15 -0.88
CA GLU A 87 -15.84 -11.65 0.48
C GLU A 87 -16.60 -13.00 0.40
N PRO A 88 -16.09 -14.08 1.02
CA PRO A 88 -16.78 -15.37 0.95
C PRO A 88 -18.01 -15.37 1.86
N GLY A 89 -19.19 -15.29 1.23
CA GLY A 89 -20.37 -16.07 1.60
C GLY A 89 -21.06 -15.72 2.91
N VAL A 90 -21.86 -14.66 2.91
CA VAL A 90 -22.99 -14.54 3.85
C VAL A 90 -23.99 -15.66 3.54
N MET A 91 -24.11 -16.60 4.48
CA MET A 91 -25.13 -17.65 4.50
C MET A 91 -26.53 -17.02 4.32
N ARG A 92 -27.16 -17.24 3.17
CA ARG A 92 -28.61 -17.02 3.00
C ARG A 92 -29.32 -18.34 3.20
N SER A 93 -30.15 -18.35 4.25
CA SER A 93 -31.01 -19.44 4.69
C SER A 93 -31.91 -20.00 3.60
N GLY A 94 -32.13 -21.31 3.66
CA GLY A 94 -33.26 -22.05 3.10
C GLY A 94 -33.70 -23.10 4.11
#